data_AF-A0A846NE04-F1
#
_entry.id   AF-A0A846NE04-F1
#
_cell.length_a   1.000
_cell.length_b   1.000
_cell.length_c   1.000
_cell.angle_alpha   90.00
_cell.angle_beta   90.00
_cell.angle_gamma   90.00
#
_symmetry.space_group_name_H-M   'P 1'
#
loop_
_entity.id
_entity.type
_entity.pdbx_description
1 polymer ?
#
loop_
_entity_poly.entity_id
_entity_poly.type
_entity_poly.pdbx_seq_one_letter_code
_entity_poly.pdbx_strand_id
1 'polypeptide(L)' 'MNPVVSVSESSSHYEGVLDSLRLIERQIKEGLEGKSRVLIKPNFVSTRRQLSATHVDAVRAVLDVIRRYYSGKIVVGE' A
#
# COMPACT_ATOMS: atom_id res chain seq x y z
N MET A 1 -10.13 7.25 19.80
CA MET A 1 -9.89 6.07 18.95
C MET A 1 -8.60 5.45 19.44
N ASN A 2 -8.58 4.17 19.81
CA ASN A 2 -7.35 3.53 20.28
C ASN A 2 -6.49 3.16 19.07
N PRO A 3 -5.20 3.55 19.04
CA PRO A 3 -4.32 3.18 17.93
C PRO A 3 -4.15 1.66 17.87
N VAL A 4 -4.26 1.10 16.68
CA VAL A 4 -3.95 -0.32 16.41
C VAL A 4 -2.52 -0.38 15.89
N VAL A 5 -1.66 -1.15 16.56
CA VAL A 5 -0.27 -1.37 16.16
C VAL A 5 -0.05 -2.85 15.95
N SER A 6 0.65 -3.20 14.87
CA SER A 6 1.04 -4.58 14.56
C SER A 6 2.44 -4.56 13.93
N VAL A 7 3.16 -5.67 14.05
CA VAL A 7 4.53 -5.82 13.53
C VAL A 7 4.64 -7.19 12.88
N SER A 8 5.30 -7.26 11.73
CA SER A 8 5.66 -8.50 11.05
C SER A 8 7.16 -8.55 10.77
N GLU A 9 7.77 -9.72 10.91
CA GLU A 9 9.07 -10.00 10.32
C GLU A 9 8.91 -10.22 8.81
N SER A 10 9.92 -9.90 8.00
CA SER A 10 9.88 -10.15 6.57
C SER A 10 11.27 -10.22 5.96
N SER A 11 11.39 -10.89 4.81
CA SER A 11 12.64 -11.07 4.08
C SER A 11 12.76 -10.16 2.85
N SER A 12 11.69 -9.47 2.47
CA SER A 12 11.64 -8.61 1.29
C SER A 12 10.68 -7.43 1.44
N HIS A 13 10.87 -6.39 0.61
CA HIS A 13 9.99 -5.23 0.58
C HIS A 13 8.53 -5.57 0.23
N TYR A 14 8.31 -6.51 -0.69
CA TYR A 14 6.96 -6.93 -1.07
C TYR A 14 6.26 -7.65 0.09
N GLU A 15 6.92 -8.67 0.64
CA GLU A 15 6.40 -9.51 1.73
C GLU A 15 6.06 -8.67 2.96
N GLY A 16 7.01 -7.83 3.41
CA GLY A 16 6.82 -7.04 4.62
C GLY A 16 5.65 -6.07 4.52
N VAL A 17 5.45 -5.45 3.35
CA VAL A 17 4.30 -4.56 3.12
C VAL A 17 3.00 -5.35 3.01
N LEU A 18 3.00 -6.47 2.27
CA LEU A 18 1.82 -7.31 2.11
C LEU A 18 1.32 -7.83 3.46
N ASP A 19 2.23 -8.39 4.28
CA ASP A 19 1.88 -8.96 5.57
C ASP A 19 1.49 -7.89 6.59
N SER A 20 2.19 -6.74 6.61
CA SER A 20 1.77 -5.59 7.42
C SER A 20 0.36 -5.10 7.07
N LEU A 21 0.02 -5.01 5.78
CA LEU A 21 -1.31 -4.57 5.35
C LEU A 21 -2.40 -5.60 5.63
N ARG A 22 -2.08 -6.90 5.59
CA ARG A 22 -3.02 -7.98 5.95
C ARG A 22 -3.52 -7.86 7.39
N LEU A 23 -2.65 -7.43 8.31
CA LEU A 23 -3.00 -7.23 9.73
C LEU A 23 -4.06 -6.14 9.94
N ILE A 24 -4.26 -5.26 8.96
CA ILE A 24 -5.28 -4.21 8.96
C ILE A 24 -6.24 -4.29 7.75
N GLU A 25 -6.32 -5.44 7.08
CA GLU A 25 -7.05 -5.61 5.80
C GLU A 25 -8.53 -5.26 5.93
N ARG A 26 -9.15 -5.56 7.08
CA ARG A 26 -10.55 -5.19 7.35
C ARG A 26 -10.76 -3.69 7.27
N GLN A 27 -9.89 -2.90 7.91
CA GLN A 27 -9.96 -1.44 7.88
C GLN A 27 -9.70 -0.88 6.48
N ILE A 28 -8.81 -1.52 5.70
CA ILE A 28 -8.54 -1.14 4.31
C ILE A 28 -9.79 -1.36 3.46
N LYS A 29 -10.43 -2.54 3.57
CA LYS A 29 -11.68 -2.86 2.86
C LYS A 29 -12.75 -1.82 3.18
N GLU A 30 -13.02 -1.59 4.46
CA GLU A 30 -14.01 -0.60 4.92
C GLU A 30 -13.69 0.81 4.40
N GLY A 31 -12.41 1.20 4.37
CA GLY A 31 -11.98 2.51 3.86
C GLY A 31 -12.15 2.70 2.34
N LEU A 32 -12.17 1.60 1.57
CA LEU A 32 -12.36 1.60 0.12
C LEU A 32 -13.83 1.58 -0.30
N GLU A 33 -14.75 1.20 0.60
CA GLU A 33 -16.18 1.12 0.29
C GLU A 33 -16.72 2.48 -0.18
N GLY A 34 -17.44 2.46 -1.32
CA GLY A 34 -18.02 3.65 -1.94
C GLY A 34 -17.03 4.65 -2.55
N LYS A 35 -15.72 4.40 -2.51
CA LYS A 35 -14.74 5.29 -3.14
C LYS A 35 -14.76 5.12 -4.65
N SER A 36 -14.80 6.25 -5.38
CA SER A 36 -14.79 6.24 -6.85
C SER A 36 -13.39 6.32 -7.44
N ARG A 37 -12.39 6.73 -6.65
CA ARG A 37 -11.00 6.95 -7.09
C ARG A 37 -10.03 6.56 -5.99
N VAL A 38 -8.91 5.96 -6.37
CA VAL A 38 -7.79 5.64 -5.47
C VAL A 38 -6.50 6.23 -6.04
N LEU A 39 -5.76 6.95 -5.20
CA LEU A 39 -4.40 7.42 -5.45
C LEU A 39 -3.47 6.69 -4.49
N ILE A 40 -2.49 5.97 -5.04
CA ILE A 40 -1.32 5.51 -4.28
C ILE A 40 -0.26 6.59 -4.44
N LYS A 41 0.07 7.23 -3.32
CA LYS A 41 1.08 8.30 -3.22
C LYS A 41 2.36 7.72 -2.60
N PRO A 42 3.23 7.06 -3.38
CA PRO A 42 4.56 6.74 -2.89
C PRO A 42 5.33 8.03 -2.55
N ASN A 43 6.48 7.88 -1.90
CA ASN A 43 7.37 9.01 -1.63
C ASN A 43 8.55 8.98 -2.60
N PHE A 44 8.69 10.00 -3.44
CA PHE A 44 9.78 10.19 -4.40
C PHE A 44 10.40 11.58 -4.26
N VAL A 45 11.58 11.63 -3.62
CA VAL A 45 12.47 12.80 -3.76
C VAL A 45 13.12 12.80 -5.15
N SER A 46 13.29 11.62 -5.76
CA SER A 46 13.75 11.46 -7.14
C SER A 46 13.14 10.24 -7.80
N THR A 47 12.67 10.37 -9.04
CA THR A 47 12.20 9.24 -9.88
C THR A 47 13.33 8.49 -10.58
N ARG A 48 14.60 8.91 -10.37
CA ARG A 48 15.78 8.33 -11.03
C ARG A 48 16.78 7.69 -10.08
N ARG A 49 16.59 7.82 -8.75
CA ARG A 49 17.48 7.26 -7.71
C ARG A 49 16.66 6.42 -6.75
N GLN A 50 16.80 5.09 -6.79
CA GLN A 50 15.99 4.16 -5.99
C GLN A 50 16.10 4.42 -4.48
N LEU A 51 17.28 4.78 -3.97
CA LEU A 51 17.48 5.09 -2.55
C LEU A 51 16.75 6.37 -2.09
N SER A 52 16.21 7.15 -3.01
CA SER A 52 15.43 8.37 -2.77
C SER A 52 13.94 8.19 -3.12
N ALA A 53 13.51 6.94 -3.28
CA ALA A 53 12.17 6.55 -3.70
C ALA A 53 11.68 5.33 -2.90
N THR A 54 10.37 5.27 -2.63
CA THR A 54 9.74 4.03 -2.16
C THR A 54 10.06 2.88 -3.13
N HIS A 55 10.43 1.72 -2.60
CA HIS A 55 10.78 0.56 -3.43
C HIS A 55 9.58 0.11 -4.27
N VAL A 56 9.81 -0.24 -5.53
CA VAL A 56 8.73 -0.63 -6.46
C VAL A 56 7.91 -1.82 -5.94
N ASP A 57 8.56 -2.76 -5.26
CA ASP A 57 7.91 -3.93 -4.66
C ASP A 57 6.96 -3.60 -3.52
N ALA A 58 7.26 -2.56 -2.73
CA ALA A 58 6.33 -2.06 -1.72
C ALA A 58 5.06 -1.50 -2.39
N VAL A 59 5.21 -0.77 -3.50
CA VAL A 59 4.08 -0.23 -4.27
C VAL A 59 3.25 -1.36 -4.89
N ARG A 60 3.90 -2.42 -5.40
CA ARG A 60 3.21 -3.62 -5.90
C ARG A 60 2.37 -4.30 -4.82
N ALA A 61 2.91 -4.50 -3.62
CA ALA A 61 2.15 -5.09 -2.51
C ALA A 61 0.90 -4.26 -2.15
N VAL A 62 1.02 -2.93 -2.11
CA VAL A 62 -0.13 -2.03 -1.89
C VAL A 62 -1.18 -2.18 -3.01
N LEU A 63 -0.73 -2.21 -4.27
CA LEU A 63 -1.61 -2.41 -5.42
C LEU A 63 -2.39 -3.72 -5.31
N ASP A 64 -1.73 -4.82 -4.97
CA ASP A 64 -2.35 -6.14 -4.88
C ASP A 64 -3.38 -6.23 -3.74
N VAL A 65 -3.13 -5.57 -2.61
CA VAL A 65 -4.12 -5.48 -1.51
C VAL A 65 -5.33 -4.65 -1.95
N ILE A 66 -5.12 -3.47 -2.52
CA ILE A 66 -6.22 -2.58 -2.94
C ILE A 66 -7.07 -3.25 -4.04
N ARG A 67 -6.42 -3.97 -4.98
CA ARG A 67 -7.11 -4.61 -6.11
C ARG A 67 -8.08 -5.72 -5.70
N ARG A 68 -7.92 -6.32 -4.52
CA ARG A 68 -8.89 -7.29 -3.97
C ARG A 68 -10.25 -6.68 -3.70
N TYR A 69 -10.31 -5.37 -3.39
CA TYR A 69 -11.52 -4.69 -2.94
C TYR A 69 -11.93 -3.52 -3.83
N TYR A 70 -11.08 -3.11 -4.77
CA TYR A 70 -11.33 -1.97 -5.65
C TYR A 70 -11.02 -2.29 -7.12
N SER A 71 -12.06 -2.33 -7.94
CA SER A 71 -12.00 -2.62 -9.38
C SER A 71 -11.81 -1.36 -10.25
N GLY A 72 -11.96 -0.16 -9.68
CA GLY A 72 -11.88 1.10 -10.42
C GLY A 72 -10.46 1.51 -10.84
N LYS A 73 -10.33 2.74 -11.34
CA LYS A 73 -9.02 3.28 -11.75
C LYS A 73 -8.18 3.60 -10.51
N ILE A 74 -7.00 2.96 -10.42
CA ILE A 74 -5.97 3.30 -9.45
C ILE A 74 -4.92 4.15 -10.16
N VAL A 75 -4.55 5.28 -9.56
CA VAL A 75 -3.46 6.13 -10.02
C VAL A 75 -2.28 5.95 -9.07
N VAL A 76 -1.08 5.75 -9.60
CA VAL A 76 0.16 5.86 -8.83
C VAL A 76 0.80 7.18 -9.24
N GLY A 77 1.02 8.07 -8.28
CA GLY A 77 1.51 9.41 -8.60
C GLY A 77 2.17 10.11 -7.41
N GLU A 78 3.13 10.96 -7.74
CA GLU A 78 3.83 11.88 -6.82
C GLU A 78 3.24 13.28 -6.91
#